data_AF-A0A5C7XF53-F1
#
_entry.id   AF-A0A5C7XF53-F1
#
_cell.length_a   1.000
_cell.length_b   1.000
_cell.length_c   1.000
_cell.angle_alpha   90.00
_cell.angle_beta   90.00
_cell.angle_gamma   90.00
#
_symmetry.space_group_name_H-M   'P 1'
#
loop_
_entity.id
_entity.type
_entity.pdbx_description
1 polymer ?
#
loop_
_entity_poly.entity_id
_entity_poly.type
_entity_poly.pdbx_seq_one_letter_code
_entity_poly.pdbx_strand_id
1 'polypeptide(L)'
;MSKIILIVIAVFSISQSWAGENLKCNSGKGHFTDSLSLEIESEKVLGLKYFSTAGEYSCDVSARRGDEDTKWSDQGKITTINFDEGAAVIEQRGNTYTVRFVDLSHGYHCGMNGQLAEQIIISRGSNKCKIK
;
A
#
# COMPACT_ATOMS: atom_id res chain seq x y z
N MET A 1 -7.88 45.11 48.65
CA MET A 1 -7.49 45.46 47.27
C MET A 1 -6.93 44.20 46.62
N SER A 2 -7.78 43.42 45.92
CA SER A 2 -7.38 42.14 45.32
C SER A 2 -7.12 42.33 43.82
N LYS A 3 -5.91 42.02 43.37
CA LYS A 3 -5.52 42.02 41.95
C LYS A 3 -5.82 40.65 41.35
N ILE A 4 -6.71 40.61 40.36
CA ILE A 4 -7.00 39.42 39.55
C ILE A 4 -5.95 39.35 38.44
N ILE A 5 -5.17 38.27 38.40
CA ILE A 5 -4.20 38.00 37.34
C ILE A 5 -4.92 37.19 36.26
N LEU A 6 -5.16 37.82 35.11
CA LEU A 6 -5.65 37.14 33.91
C LEU A 6 -4.48 36.41 33.24
N ILE A 7 -4.52 35.08 33.26
CA ILE A 7 -3.60 34.23 32.49
C ILE A 7 -4.25 34.00 31.11
N VAL A 8 -3.70 34.64 30.09
CA VAL A 8 -4.07 34.43 28.69
C VAL A 8 -3.37 33.17 28.21
N ILE A 9 -4.10 32.07 28.10
CA ILE A 9 -3.58 30.81 27.55
C ILE A 9 -3.68 30.91 26.02
N ALA A 10 -2.54 31.13 25.36
CA ALA A 10 -2.44 31.05 23.90
C ALA A 10 -2.54 29.57 23.47
N VAL A 11 -3.64 29.21 22.83
CA VAL A 11 -3.84 27.88 22.24
C VAL A 11 -3.09 27.84 20.90
N PHE A 12 -1.85 27.33 20.92
CA PHE A 12 -1.13 27.01 19.69
C PHE A 12 -1.73 25.73 19.10
N SER A 13 -2.52 25.86 18.03
CA SER A 13 -2.94 24.74 17.21
C SER A 13 -1.71 24.16 16.50
N ILE A 14 -1.15 23.08 17.05
CA ILE A 14 -0.11 22.29 16.37
C ILE A 14 -0.81 21.58 15.21
N SER A 15 -0.72 22.14 14.02
CA SER A 15 -1.08 21.44 12.79
C SER A 15 -0.08 20.31 12.60
N GLN A 16 -0.43 19.10 13.05
CA GLN A 16 0.29 17.90 12.67
C GLN A 16 0.14 17.73 11.16
N SER A 17 1.18 18.08 10.40
CA SER A 17 1.27 17.71 9.00
C SER A 17 1.38 16.19 8.95
N TRP A 18 0.31 15.52 8.55
CA TRP A 18 0.32 14.09 8.26
C TRP A 18 1.17 13.92 6.99
N ALA A 19 2.49 13.84 7.15
CA ALA A 19 3.37 13.57 6.03
C ALA A 19 3.07 12.15 5.54
N GLY A 20 2.58 12.03 4.32
CA GLY A 20 2.41 10.74 3.66
C GLY A 20 3.74 9.98 3.58
N GLU A 21 3.68 8.67 3.75
CA GLU A 21 4.79 7.75 3.62
C GLU A 21 4.68 6.99 2.30
N ASN A 22 5.83 6.78 1.64
CA ASN A 22 5.94 5.88 0.50
C ASN A 22 6.85 4.72 0.86
N LEU A 23 6.27 3.53 1.03
CA LEU A 23 7.01 2.30 1.23
C LEU A 23 7.34 1.67 -0.10
N LYS A 24 8.59 1.25 -0.31
CA LYS A 24 9.03 0.52 -1.51
C LYS A 24 9.90 -0.65 -1.15
N CYS A 25 9.66 -1.81 -1.74
CA CYS A 25 10.54 -2.97 -1.63
C CYS A 25 10.68 -3.70 -2.96
N ASN A 26 11.74 -4.51 -3.07
CA ASN A 26 11.94 -5.42 -4.19
C ASN A 26 12.37 -6.81 -3.68
N SER A 27 12.05 -7.85 -4.45
CA SER A 27 12.50 -9.23 -4.26
C SER A 27 12.92 -9.84 -5.60
N GLY A 28 13.56 -11.01 -5.54
CA GLY A 28 13.94 -11.80 -6.72
C GLY A 28 15.43 -11.77 -7.05
N LYS A 29 15.80 -12.66 -7.98
CA LYS A 29 17.14 -12.81 -8.56
C LYS A 29 17.01 -13.33 -9.99
N GLY A 30 17.83 -12.81 -10.91
CA GLY A 30 17.84 -13.27 -12.30
C GLY A 30 16.57 -12.87 -13.04
N HIS A 31 15.87 -13.85 -13.61
CA HIS A 31 14.68 -13.63 -14.45
C HIS A 31 13.37 -13.47 -13.69
N PHE A 32 13.38 -13.64 -12.36
CA PHE A 32 12.21 -13.44 -11.52
C PHE A 32 12.44 -12.27 -10.59
N THR A 33 11.58 -11.25 -10.70
CA THR A 33 11.62 -10.08 -9.82
C THR A 33 10.24 -9.65 -9.41
N ASP A 34 10.13 -9.10 -8.20
CA ASP A 34 8.90 -8.49 -7.68
C ASP A 34 9.24 -7.13 -7.09
N SER A 35 8.37 -6.16 -7.32
CA SER A 35 8.44 -4.82 -6.76
C SER A 35 7.09 -4.46 -6.16
N LEU A 36 7.11 -3.85 -4.98
CA LEU A 36 5.91 -3.36 -4.32
C LEU A 36 6.14 -1.94 -3.82
N SER A 37 5.18 -1.07 -4.09
CA SER A 37 5.09 0.28 -3.52
C SER A 37 3.72 0.49 -2.89
N LEU A 38 3.70 1.06 -1.68
CA LEU A 38 2.49 1.53 -1.01
C LEU A 38 2.62 3.01 -0.69
N GLU A 39 1.58 3.78 -1.01
CA GLU A 39 1.41 5.16 -0.54
C GLU A 39 0.46 5.14 0.65
N ILE A 40 0.89 5.70 1.78
CA ILE A 40 0.18 5.63 3.05
C ILE A 40 0.08 7.02 3.63
N GLU A 41 -1.12 7.43 4.05
CA GLU A 41 -1.33 8.67 4.78
C GLU A 41 -2.23 8.39 5.98
N SER A 42 -1.84 8.85 7.16
CA SER A 42 -2.63 8.67 8.38
C SER A 42 -3.05 7.19 8.60
N GLU A 43 -2.10 6.28 8.39
CA GLU A 43 -2.28 4.81 8.43
C GLU A 43 -3.21 4.20 7.36
N LYS A 44 -3.78 5.01 6.46
CA LYS A 44 -4.60 4.54 5.34
C LYS A 44 -3.75 4.34 4.10
N VAL A 45 -3.94 3.22 3.41
CA VAL A 45 -3.35 3.02 2.09
C VAL A 45 -4.12 3.85 1.07
N LEU A 46 -3.41 4.73 0.38
CA LEU A 46 -3.91 5.60 -0.70
C LEU A 46 -3.55 5.09 -2.09
N GLY A 47 -2.48 4.29 -2.19
CA GLY A 47 -2.01 3.76 -3.46
C GLY A 47 -1.26 2.45 -3.32
N LEU A 48 -1.42 1.59 -4.32
CA LEU A 48 -0.74 0.32 -4.51
C LEU A 48 -0.08 0.33 -5.89
N LYS A 49 1.18 -0.10 -5.97
CA LYS A 49 1.82 -0.50 -7.23
C LYS A 49 2.59 -1.78 -7.01
N TYR A 50 2.27 -2.80 -7.79
CA TYR A 50 2.97 -4.07 -7.83
C TYR A 50 3.41 -4.33 -9.26
N PHE A 51 4.67 -4.73 -9.40
CA PHE A 51 5.23 -5.12 -10.69
C PHE A 51 6.06 -6.37 -10.51
N SER A 52 5.84 -7.38 -11.35
CA SER A 52 6.68 -8.57 -11.37
C SER A 52 7.14 -8.92 -12.77
N THR A 53 8.27 -9.62 -12.86
CA THR A 53 8.78 -10.20 -14.11
C THR A 53 9.08 -11.67 -13.93
N ALA A 54 8.84 -12.43 -14.99
CA ALA A 54 9.17 -13.84 -15.13
C ALA A 54 9.69 -14.07 -16.57
N GLY A 55 11.00 -13.92 -16.77
CA GLY A 55 11.59 -13.94 -18.11
C GLY A 55 11.15 -12.73 -18.94
N GLU A 56 10.42 -12.98 -20.03
CA GLU A 56 9.84 -11.94 -20.90
C GLU A 56 8.43 -11.50 -20.46
N TYR A 57 7.82 -12.20 -19.52
CA TYR A 57 6.49 -11.92 -19.02
C TYR A 57 6.54 -10.96 -17.84
N SER A 58 5.52 -10.13 -17.71
CA SER A 58 5.36 -9.25 -16.55
C SER A 58 3.93 -9.19 -16.08
N CYS A 59 3.76 -8.79 -14.82
CA CYS A 59 2.48 -8.37 -14.27
C CYS A 59 2.60 -6.93 -13.76
N ASP A 60 1.56 -6.13 -13.97
CA ASP A 60 1.40 -4.79 -13.41
C ASP A 60 0.02 -4.67 -12.76
N VAL A 61 0.02 -4.44 -11.46
CA VAL A 61 -1.19 -4.15 -10.69
C VAL A 61 -0.98 -2.82 -9.99
N SER A 62 -1.73 -1.80 -10.41
CA SER A 62 -1.69 -0.49 -9.76
C SER A 62 -3.09 0.05 -9.52
N ALA A 63 -3.22 0.76 -8.41
CA ALA A 63 -4.45 1.43 -8.02
C ALA A 63 -4.12 2.62 -7.13
N ARG A 64 -4.86 3.71 -7.30
CA ARG A 64 -4.87 4.85 -6.41
C ARG A 64 -6.31 5.17 -6.02
N ARG A 65 -6.51 5.65 -4.79
CA ARG A 65 -7.83 6.14 -4.39
C ARG A 65 -8.27 7.29 -5.29
N GLY A 66 -9.49 7.18 -5.80
CA GLY A 66 -10.08 8.14 -6.73
C GLY A 66 -9.96 7.72 -8.19
N ASP A 67 -9.23 6.65 -8.51
CA ASP A 67 -9.25 6.05 -9.85
C ASP A 67 -10.66 5.49 -10.13
N GLU A 68 -11.15 5.68 -11.36
CA GLU A 68 -12.52 5.32 -11.77
C GLU A 68 -12.75 3.80 -11.74
N ASP A 69 -11.71 3.03 -12.04
CA ASP A 69 -11.79 1.57 -12.24
C ASP A 69 -11.51 0.75 -10.97
N THR A 70 -11.41 1.41 -9.81
CA THR A 70 -11.13 0.70 -8.54
C THR A 70 -12.06 1.13 -7.41
N LYS A 71 -12.50 0.16 -6.60
CA LYS A 71 -13.35 0.40 -5.43
C LYS A 71 -12.61 0.02 -4.16
N TRP A 72 -12.52 0.97 -3.25
CA TRP A 72 -11.77 0.84 -2.00
C TRP A 72 -12.70 0.65 -0.80
N SER A 73 -12.34 -0.26 0.09
CA SER A 73 -13.01 -0.49 1.36
C SER A 73 -11.99 -0.64 2.48
N ASP A 74 -12.22 0.01 3.61
CA ASP A 74 -11.37 -0.08 4.81
C ASP A 74 -12.14 -0.71 5.96
N GLN A 75 -11.58 -1.74 6.57
CA GLN A 75 -12.12 -2.42 7.75
C GLN A 75 -11.01 -2.59 8.79
N GLY A 76 -10.88 -1.59 9.67
CA GLY A 76 -9.81 -1.56 10.67
C GLY A 76 -8.43 -1.50 10.02
N LYS A 77 -7.62 -2.55 10.19
CA LYS A 77 -6.26 -2.66 9.63
C LYS A 77 -6.21 -3.33 8.26
N ILE A 78 -7.37 -3.55 7.65
CA ILE A 78 -7.51 -4.20 6.34
C ILE A 78 -8.03 -3.16 5.35
N THR A 79 -7.33 -3.01 4.23
CA THR A 79 -7.78 -2.27 3.06
C THR A 79 -8.00 -3.27 1.93
N THR A 80 -9.17 -3.24 1.32
CA THR A 80 -9.50 -4.04 0.13
C THR A 80 -9.66 -3.11 -1.06
N ILE A 81 -8.96 -3.44 -2.14
CA ILE A 81 -9.05 -2.79 -3.45
C ILE A 81 -9.71 -3.78 -4.38
N ASN A 82 -10.91 -3.47 -4.86
CA ASN A 82 -11.59 -4.28 -5.86
C ASN A 82 -11.29 -3.68 -7.23
N PHE A 83 -10.82 -4.51 -8.13
CA PHE A 83 -10.67 -4.24 -9.56
C PHE A 83 -11.89 -4.81 -10.28
N ASP A 84 -11.98 -4.60 -11.59
CA ASP A 84 -13.00 -5.29 -12.41
C ASP A 84 -12.85 -6.82 -12.33
N GLU A 85 -11.61 -7.30 -12.30
CA GLU A 85 -11.30 -8.73 -12.19
C GLU A 85 -10.42 -9.01 -10.98
N GLY A 86 -11.07 -9.27 -9.84
CA GLY A 86 -10.41 -9.67 -8.59
C GLY A 86 -10.17 -8.53 -7.61
N ALA A 87 -9.31 -8.78 -6.63
CA ALA A 87 -9.04 -7.82 -5.57
C ALA A 87 -7.60 -7.92 -5.03
N ALA A 88 -7.12 -6.81 -4.45
CA ALA A 88 -5.97 -6.80 -3.57
C ALA A 88 -6.43 -6.56 -2.13
N VAL A 89 -6.02 -7.42 -1.20
CA VAL A 89 -6.29 -7.31 0.23
C VAL A 89 -4.98 -6.96 0.93
N ILE A 90 -4.94 -5.77 1.53
CA ILE A 90 -3.78 -5.22 2.24
C ILE A 90 -4.07 -5.25 3.73
N GLU A 91 -3.28 -6.01 4.48
CA GLU A 91 -3.39 -6.11 5.94
C GLU A 91 -2.16 -5.47 6.61
N GLN A 92 -2.40 -4.52 7.50
CA GLN A 92 -1.38 -3.91 8.34
C GLN A 92 -1.21 -4.68 9.66
N ARG A 93 0.01 -5.12 9.96
CA ARG A 93 0.38 -5.72 11.25
C ARG A 93 1.63 -5.04 11.82
N GLY A 94 1.40 -4.03 12.65
CA GLY A 94 2.49 -3.23 13.22
C GLY A 94 3.25 -2.52 12.11
N ASN A 95 4.52 -2.88 11.93
CA ASN A 95 5.43 -2.26 10.96
C ASN A 95 5.42 -2.92 9.57
N THR A 96 4.52 -3.89 9.33
CA THR A 96 4.45 -4.63 8.08
C THR A 96 3.08 -4.47 7.41
N TYR A 97 3.10 -4.48 6.08
CA TYR A 97 1.92 -4.57 5.23
C TYR A 97 2.03 -5.83 4.41
N THR A 98 0.99 -6.65 4.47
CA THR A 98 0.84 -7.86 3.68
C THR A 98 -0.17 -7.59 2.57
N VAL A 99 0.24 -7.72 1.32
CA VAL A 99 -0.66 -7.65 0.18
C VAL A 99 -0.90 -9.08 -0.31
N ARG A 100 -2.18 -9.43 -0.46
CA ARG A 100 -2.63 -10.67 -1.09
C ARG A 100 -3.49 -10.31 -2.28
N PHE A 101 -3.26 -10.97 -3.39
CA PHE A 101 -4.11 -10.82 -4.56
C PHE A 101 -5.09 -11.99 -4.62
N VAL A 102 -6.35 -11.70 -4.88
CA VAL A 102 -7.46 -12.67 -4.83
C VAL A 102 -8.18 -12.62 -6.17
N ASP A 103 -8.23 -13.75 -6.86
CA ASP A 103 -8.92 -13.92 -8.15
C ASP A 103 -8.56 -12.86 -9.21
N LEU A 104 -7.35 -12.30 -9.12
CA LEU A 104 -6.85 -11.30 -10.05
C LEU A 104 -6.55 -11.96 -11.39
N SER A 105 -7.18 -11.44 -12.44
CA SER A 105 -7.09 -12.05 -13.75
C SER A 105 -5.72 -11.85 -14.38
N HIS A 106 -5.08 -12.98 -14.68
CA HIS A 106 -3.82 -13.01 -15.41
C HIS A 106 -3.95 -12.46 -16.84
N GLY A 107 -5.15 -12.31 -17.41
CA GLY A 107 -5.29 -11.77 -18.77
C GLY A 107 -5.18 -10.25 -18.85
N TYR A 108 -5.62 -9.55 -17.79
CA TYR A 108 -5.63 -8.09 -17.74
C TYR A 108 -4.41 -7.52 -17.02
N HIS A 109 -3.92 -8.23 -16.01
CA HIS A 109 -2.85 -7.73 -15.14
C HIS A 109 -1.51 -8.40 -15.39
N CYS A 110 -1.50 -9.54 -16.08
CA CYS A 110 -0.31 -10.27 -16.43
C CYS A 110 -0.28 -10.52 -17.94
N GLY A 111 0.89 -10.73 -18.53
CA GLY A 111 0.94 -11.48 -19.79
C GLY A 111 0.40 -12.91 -19.57
N MET A 112 0.08 -13.64 -20.65
CA MET A 112 -0.44 -15.03 -20.57
C MET A 112 0.36 -15.97 -19.65
N ASN A 113 1.66 -15.70 -19.45
CA ASN A 113 2.55 -16.49 -18.59
C ASN A 113 3.20 -15.64 -17.46
N GLY A 114 2.65 -14.46 -17.15
CA GLY A 114 3.11 -13.65 -16.04
C GLY A 114 2.82 -14.32 -14.69
N GLN A 115 3.72 -14.13 -13.73
CA GLN A 115 3.56 -14.69 -12.38
C GLN A 115 3.24 -13.58 -11.39
N LEU A 116 2.11 -13.73 -10.72
CA LEU A 116 1.68 -12.88 -9.63
C LEU A 116 1.98 -13.59 -8.32
N ALA A 117 2.69 -12.94 -7.40
CA ALA A 117 2.91 -13.48 -6.07
C ALA A 117 1.56 -13.65 -5.36
N GLU A 118 1.26 -14.81 -4.78
CA GLU A 118 0.04 -14.98 -3.97
C GLU A 118 0.03 -13.99 -2.81
N GLN A 119 1.20 -13.81 -2.19
CA GLN A 119 1.39 -12.88 -1.09
C GLN A 119 2.76 -12.18 -1.16
N ILE A 120 2.75 -10.86 -1.00
CA ILE A 120 3.95 -10.03 -0.91
C ILE A 120 3.90 -9.13 0.32
N ILE A 121 5.01 -9.08 1.07
CA ILE A 121 5.10 -8.39 2.35
C ILE A 121 6.16 -7.30 2.27
N ILE A 122 5.77 -6.08 2.65
CA ILE A 122 6.66 -4.93 2.83
C ILE A 122 6.74 -4.54 4.30
N SER A 123 7.94 -4.21 4.77
CA SER A 123 8.19 -3.75 6.15
C SER A 123 8.73 -2.33 6.11
N ARG A 124 8.27 -1.43 6.99
CA ARG A 124 8.86 -0.08 7.05
C ARG A 124 10.34 -0.18 7.42
N GLY A 125 11.16 0.67 6.81
CA GLY A 125 12.61 0.64 6.97
C GLY A 125 13.33 -0.48 6.21
N SER A 126 12.62 -1.30 5.42
CA SER A 126 13.23 -2.33 4.57
C SER A 126 12.87 -2.13 3.10
N ASN A 127 13.87 -2.24 2.23
CA ASN A 127 13.68 -2.24 0.78
C ASN A 127 13.63 -3.67 0.18
N LYS A 128 13.51 -4.71 1.03
CA LYS A 128 13.40 -6.11 0.61
C LYS A 128 12.02 -6.65 0.89
N CYS A 129 11.34 -7.14 -0.15
CA CYS A 129 10.04 -7.80 0.03
C CYS A 129 10.25 -9.23 0.51
N LYS A 130 9.28 -9.77 1.23
CA LYS A 130 9.15 -11.21 1.45
C LYS A 130 8.01 -11.72 0.58
N ILE A 131 8.31 -12.68 -0.29
CA ILE A 131 7.34 -13.38 -1.13
C ILE A 131 6.93 -14.67 -0.41
N LYS A 132 5.66 -15.01 -0.46
CA LYS A 132 5.10 -16.26 0.07
C LYS A 132 4.20 -16.90 -0.97
#